data_AF-A0A941FA64-F1
#
_entry.id   AF-A0A941FA64-F1
#
_cell.length_a   1.000
_cell.length_b   1.000
_cell.length_c   1.000
_cell.angle_alpha   90.00
_cell.angle_beta   90.00
_cell.angle_gamma   90.00
#
_symmetry.space_group_name_H-M   'P 1'
#
loop_
_entity.id
_entity.type
_entity.pdbx_description
1 polymer ?
#
loop_
_entity_poly.entity_id
_entity_poly.type
_entity_poly.pdbx_seq_one_letter_code
_entity_poly.pdbx_strand_id
1 'polypeptide(L)'
;MKHLFLIALCVSLFTSVTFAQSSDSKVGVGDVFTIGEVENNHYEHINFPKNNFIVKKGGVADYQALVGEKVEITSLKEKKDGMLVATIKLASDKKFFMSHKYLTVDINEAISSKELL
;
A
#
# COMPACT_ATOMS: atom_id res chain seq x y z
N MET A 1 25.80 52.10 0.94
CA MET A 1 25.55 51.06 1.97
C MET A 1 24.08 50.75 2.20
N LYS A 2 23.13 51.64 1.88
CA LYS A 2 21.68 51.43 2.10
C LYS A 2 21.06 50.30 1.23
N HIS A 3 21.58 50.11 0.02
CA HIS A 3 21.12 49.03 -0.89
C HIS A 3 21.69 47.65 -0.55
N LEU A 4 22.85 47.56 0.12
CA LEU A 4 23.41 46.29 0.61
C LEU A 4 22.55 45.68 1.71
N PHE A 5 22.00 46.53 2.59
CA PHE A 5 21.11 46.08 3.65
C PHE A 5 19.80 45.50 3.11
N LEU A 6 19.29 46.09 2.02
CA LEU A 6 18.06 45.63 1.36
C LEU A 6 18.27 44.29 0.64
N ILE A 7 19.43 44.09 0.01
CA ILE A 7 19.79 42.82 -0.65
C ILE A 7 19.98 41.71 0.40
N ALA A 8 20.62 42.01 1.53
CA ALA A 8 20.80 41.05 2.63
C ALA A 8 19.45 40.61 3.25
N LEU A 9 18.48 41.52 3.35
CA LEU A 9 17.14 41.20 3.85
C LEU A 9 16.36 40.29 2.88
N CYS A 10 16.46 40.51 1.57
CA CYS A 10 15.79 39.67 0.57
C CYS A 10 16.33 38.24 0.48
N VAL A 11 17.62 38.02 0.74
CA VAL A 11 18.21 36.66 0.72
C VAL A 11 17.78 35.83 1.94
N SER A 12 17.43 36.48 3.05
CA SER A 12 17.00 35.78 4.28
C SER A 12 15.61 35.12 4.20
N LEU A 13 14.82 35.43 3.16
CA LEU A 13 13.45 34.91 3.01
C LEU A 13 13.37 33.55 2.29
N PHE A 14 14.49 32.98 1.84
CA PHE A 14 14.52 31.75 1.04
C PHE A 14 15.00 30.48 1.78
N THR A 15 15.21 30.51 3.10
CA THR A 15 15.86 29.39 3.81
C THR A 15 14.92 28.35 4.44
N SER A 16 13.64 28.31 4.09
CA SER A 16 12.73 27.24 4.56
C SER A 16 12.63 26.12 3.52
N VAL A 17 13.74 25.40 3.31
CA VAL A 17 13.70 24.05 2.72
C VAL A 17 13.26 23.08 3.81
N THR A 18 11.95 22.82 3.89
CA THR A 18 11.42 21.72 4.70
C THR A 18 11.68 20.42 3.96
N PHE A 19 12.66 19.64 4.41
CA PHE A 19 12.73 18.23 4.07
C PHE A 19 11.54 17.55 4.73
N ALA A 20 10.52 17.18 3.94
CA ALA A 20 9.50 16.27 4.43
C ALA A 20 10.23 15.00 4.88
N GLN A 21 10.17 14.69 6.18
CA GLN A 21 10.61 13.38 6.66
C GLN A 21 9.75 12.36 5.90
N SER A 22 10.39 11.56 5.05
CA SER A 22 9.81 10.32 4.56
C SER A 22 9.41 9.56 5.81
N SER A 23 8.11 9.54 6.09
CA SER A 23 7.55 8.78 7.19
C SER A 23 7.81 7.33 6.80
N ASP A 24 8.89 6.78 7.30
CA ASP A 24 9.16 5.36 7.26
C ASP A 24 8.18 4.74 8.25
N SER A 25 6.89 4.79 7.88
CA SER A 25 5.78 4.28 8.66
C SER A 25 6.00 2.79 8.72
N LYS A 26 6.59 2.35 9.84
CA LYS A 26 6.95 0.97 10.05
C LYS A 26 5.66 0.15 10.10
N VAL A 27 5.35 -0.50 8.98
CA VAL A 27 4.16 -1.34 8.83
C VAL A 27 4.22 -2.49 9.84
N GLY A 28 3.13 -2.66 10.59
CA GLY A 28 2.98 -3.60 11.68
C GLY A 28 1.82 -4.58 11.48
N VAL A 29 1.80 -5.61 12.33
CA VAL A 29 0.64 -6.52 12.43
C VAL A 29 -0.52 -5.78 13.10
N GLY A 30 -1.72 -5.90 12.54
CA GLY A 30 -2.92 -5.16 12.96
C GLY A 30 -3.17 -3.87 12.18
N ASP A 31 -2.21 -3.42 11.36
CA ASP A 31 -2.41 -2.27 10.49
C ASP A 31 -3.46 -2.58 9.43
N VAL A 32 -4.25 -1.56 9.09
CA VAL A 32 -5.35 -1.65 8.14
C VAL A 32 -5.06 -0.76 6.94
N PHE A 33 -5.15 -1.34 5.75
CA PHE A 33 -4.98 -0.68 4.47
C PHE A 33 -6.27 -0.78 3.65
N THR A 34 -6.39 0.06 2.64
CA THR A 34 -7.48 0.02 1.66
C THR A 34 -6.94 -0.51 0.34
N ILE A 35 -7.66 -1.44 -0.29
CA ILE A 35 -7.30 -1.92 -1.64
C ILE A 35 -7.57 -0.78 -2.63
N GLY A 36 -6.53 -0.35 -3.32
CA GLY A 36 -6.62 0.68 -4.35
C GLY A 36 -7.19 0.15 -5.66
N GLU A 37 -7.56 1.09 -6.53
CA GLU A 37 -7.95 0.81 -7.91
C GLU A 37 -6.70 0.75 -8.79
N VAL A 38 -6.62 -0.27 -9.65
CA VAL A 38 -5.57 -0.42 -10.66
C VAL A 38 -6.16 -0.56 -12.05
N GLU A 39 -5.40 -0.15 -13.06
CA GLU A 39 -5.84 -0.29 -14.45
C GLU A 39 -6.11 -1.76 -14.79
N ASN A 40 -7.27 -2.01 -15.40
CA ASN A 40 -7.68 -3.34 -15.87
C ASN A 40 -7.70 -4.45 -14.80
N ASN A 41 -7.84 -4.12 -13.51
CA ASN A 41 -7.74 -5.08 -12.40
C ASN A 41 -6.39 -5.83 -12.34
N HIS A 42 -5.33 -5.25 -12.89
CA HIS A 42 -4.01 -5.87 -12.93
C HIS A 42 -3.22 -5.52 -11.67
N TYR A 43 -3.38 -6.34 -10.64
CA TYR A 43 -2.59 -6.27 -9.41
C TYR A 43 -1.32 -7.11 -9.56
N GLU A 44 -0.17 -6.49 -9.36
CA GLU A 44 1.15 -7.11 -9.46
C GLU A 44 1.71 -7.46 -8.08
N HIS A 45 1.39 -6.67 -7.05
CA HIS A 45 2.01 -6.78 -5.72
C HIS A 45 1.08 -7.43 -4.68
N ILE A 46 -0.23 -7.39 -4.87
CA ILE A 46 -1.20 -8.25 -4.17
C ILE A 46 -1.31 -9.59 -4.90
N ASN A 47 -0.91 -10.68 -4.24
CA ASN A 47 -0.91 -12.01 -4.85
C ASN A 47 -2.31 -12.64 -4.86
N PHE A 48 -3.17 -12.15 -5.75
CA PHE A 48 -4.47 -12.76 -5.97
C PHE A 48 -4.34 -14.14 -6.66
N PRO A 49 -5.16 -15.14 -6.26
CA PRO A 49 -5.20 -16.41 -6.96
C PRO A 49 -5.71 -16.20 -8.40
N LYS A 50 -5.25 -17.02 -9.34
CA LYS A 50 -5.77 -16.95 -10.72
C LYS A 50 -7.27 -17.29 -10.74
N ASN A 51 -8.00 -16.71 -11.70
CA ASN A 51 -9.46 -16.87 -11.85
C ASN A 51 -9.91 -18.33 -11.79
N ASN A 52 -9.17 -19.24 -12.43
CA ASN A 52 -9.50 -20.66 -12.42
C ASN A 52 -9.41 -21.31 -11.02
N PHE A 53 -8.47 -20.88 -10.16
CA PHE A 53 -8.37 -21.37 -8.79
C PHE A 53 -9.47 -20.79 -7.90
N ILE A 54 -9.87 -19.54 -8.14
CA ILE A 54 -11.01 -18.91 -7.48
C ILE A 54 -12.29 -19.71 -7.78
N VAL A 55 -12.59 -19.93 -9.05
CA VAL A 55 -13.80 -20.65 -9.50
C VAL A 55 -13.79 -22.10 -9.02
N LYS A 56 -12.66 -22.82 -9.08
CA LYS A 56 -12.55 -24.21 -8.59
C LYS A 56 -12.83 -24.35 -7.09
N LYS A 57 -12.66 -23.29 -6.30
CA LYS A 57 -13.00 -23.27 -4.86
C LYS A 57 -14.41 -22.72 -4.58
N GLY A 58 -15.23 -22.51 -5.62
CA GLY A 58 -16.58 -21.97 -5.49
C GLY A 58 -16.66 -20.46 -5.28
N GLY A 59 -15.58 -19.74 -5.60
CA GLY A 59 -15.53 -18.28 -5.53
C GLY A 59 -15.91 -17.59 -6.84
N VAL A 60 -16.05 -16.27 -6.80
CA VAL A 60 -16.29 -15.40 -7.95
C VAL A 60 -15.11 -14.43 -8.11
N ALA A 61 -14.48 -14.41 -9.29
CA ALA A 61 -13.32 -13.57 -9.59
C ALA A 61 -13.74 -12.12 -9.92
N ASP A 62 -14.36 -11.47 -8.93
CA ASP A 62 -14.77 -10.07 -8.99
C ASP A 62 -13.74 -9.20 -8.26
N TYR A 63 -12.80 -8.65 -9.03
CA TYR A 63 -11.74 -7.77 -8.52
C TYR A 63 -12.25 -6.36 -8.22
N GLN A 64 -13.26 -5.91 -8.97
CA GLN A 64 -13.86 -4.59 -8.80
C GLN A 64 -14.57 -4.48 -7.45
N ALA A 65 -15.20 -5.57 -7.00
CA ALA A 65 -15.78 -5.64 -5.65
C ALA A 65 -14.75 -5.57 -4.51
N LEU A 66 -13.45 -5.71 -4.78
CA LEU A 66 -12.40 -5.56 -3.77
C LEU A 66 -11.86 -4.13 -3.68
N VAL A 67 -12.07 -3.29 -4.70
CA VAL A 67 -11.62 -1.89 -4.66
C VAL A 67 -12.32 -1.16 -3.51
N GLY A 68 -11.54 -0.50 -2.66
CA GLY A 68 -12.04 0.19 -1.47
C GLY A 68 -12.30 -0.70 -0.26
N GLU A 69 -12.16 -2.03 -0.38
CA GLU A 69 -12.25 -2.92 0.78
C GLU A 69 -11.03 -2.74 1.69
N LYS A 70 -11.29 -2.86 3.00
CA LYS A 70 -10.25 -2.74 4.03
C LYS A 70 -9.62 -4.09 4.31
N VAL A 71 -8.30 -4.12 4.41
CA VAL A 71 -7.52 -5.32 4.73
C VAL A 71 -6.64 -5.10 5.95
N GLU A 72 -6.57 -6.10 6.82
CA GLU A 72 -5.76 -6.09 8.04
C GLU A 72 -4.55 -7.01 7.86
N ILE A 73 -3.37 -6.54 8.29
CA ILE A 73 -2.15 -7.35 8.32
C ILE A 73 -2.21 -8.34 9.48
N THR A 74 -2.12 -9.63 9.16
CA THR A 74 -2.16 -10.72 10.14
C THR A 74 -0.78 -11.29 10.46
N SER A 75 0.18 -11.16 9.54
CA SER A 75 1.57 -11.57 9.77
C SER A 75 2.49 -10.80 8.85
N LEU A 76 3.72 -10.53 9.28
CA LEU A 76 4.77 -9.94 8.47
C LEU A 76 5.96 -10.89 8.39
N LYS A 77 6.56 -10.99 7.21
CA LYS A 77 7.76 -11.76 6.96
C LYS A 77 8.69 -10.99 6.03
N GLU A 78 9.86 -10.66 6.56
CA GLU A 78 10.96 -10.14 5.76
C GLU A 78 11.68 -11.31 5.06
N LYS A 79 11.90 -11.18 3.76
CA LYS A 79 12.69 -12.12 2.97
C LYS A 79 14.16 -11.72 2.99
N LYS A 80 15.03 -12.66 2.59
CA LYS A 80 16.49 -12.46 2.55
C LYS A 80 16.94 -11.35 1.57
N ASP A 81 16.09 -10.99 0.62
CA ASP A 81 16.30 -9.95 -0.38
C ASP A 81 15.83 -8.55 0.10
N GLY A 82 15.30 -8.44 1.33
CA GLY A 82 14.76 -7.19 1.87
C GLY A 82 13.28 -6.96 1.55
N MET A 83 12.62 -7.88 0.84
CA MET A 83 11.19 -7.78 0.54
C MET A 83 10.33 -8.03 1.78
N LEU A 84 9.41 -7.12 2.08
CA LEU A 84 8.48 -7.23 3.20
C LEU A 84 7.14 -7.83 2.74
N VAL A 85 6.97 -9.13 2.97
CA VAL A 85 5.74 -9.83 2.60
C VAL A 85 4.80 -9.92 3.79
N ALA A 86 3.61 -9.33 3.65
CA ALA A 86 2.53 -9.46 4.62
C ALA A 86 1.52 -10.54 4.23
N THR A 87 0.89 -11.16 5.22
CA THR A 87 -0.35 -11.91 5.04
C THR A 87 -1.51 -11.02 5.47
N ILE A 88 -2.47 -10.80 4.59
CA ILE A 88 -3.64 -9.95 4.82
C ILE A 88 -4.95 -10.74 4.84
N LYS A 89 -5.94 -10.23 5.58
CA LYS A 89 -7.34 -10.66 5.55
C LYS A 89 -8.25 -9.44 5.33
N LEU A 90 -9.47 -9.63 4.83
CA LEU A 90 -10.46 -8.56 4.86
C LEU A 90 -10.77 -8.18 6.31
N ALA A 91 -10.78 -6.89 6.63
CA ALA A 91 -11.12 -6.38 7.95
C ALA A 91 -12.58 -6.69 8.33
N SER A 92 -13.43 -6.96 7.34
CA SER A 92 -14.80 -7.46 7.52
C SER A 92 -14.89 -8.94 7.93
N ASP A 93 -13.75 -9.63 8.08
CA ASP A 93 -13.61 -11.09 8.31
C ASP A 93 -14.25 -11.98 7.23
N LYS A 94 -14.73 -11.39 6.13
CA LYS A 94 -15.14 -12.10 4.93
C LYS A 94 -13.93 -12.72 4.22
N LYS A 95 -14.20 -13.56 3.23
CA LYS A 95 -13.19 -14.14 2.35
C LYS A 95 -13.08 -13.33 1.07
N PHE A 96 -11.86 -13.11 0.59
CA PHE A 96 -11.60 -12.66 -0.77
C PHE A 96 -12.23 -13.63 -1.76
N PHE A 97 -12.94 -13.08 -2.76
CA PHE A 97 -13.64 -13.85 -3.78
C PHE A 97 -14.53 -14.96 -3.20
N MET A 98 -15.10 -14.75 -2.00
CA MET A 98 -15.90 -15.71 -1.24
C MET A 98 -15.20 -17.03 -0.85
N SER A 99 -13.91 -17.20 -1.18
CA SER A 99 -13.22 -18.49 -1.14
C SER A 99 -11.87 -18.46 -0.42
N HIS A 100 -11.14 -17.35 -0.45
CA HIS A 100 -9.79 -17.24 0.10
C HIS A 100 -9.79 -16.33 1.34
N LYS A 101 -9.43 -16.86 2.50
CA LYS A 101 -9.42 -16.07 3.75
C LYS A 101 -8.20 -15.15 3.87
N TYR A 102 -7.06 -15.62 3.37
CA TYR A 102 -5.77 -14.95 3.50
C TYR A 102 -5.11 -14.82 2.13
N LEU A 103 -4.41 -13.71 1.91
CA LEU A 103 -3.59 -13.44 0.74
C LEU A 103 -2.23 -12.90 1.17
N THR A 104 -1.23 -13.01 0.29
CA THR A 104 0.09 -12.41 0.52
C THR A 104 0.26 -11.16 -0.33
N VAL A 105 0.92 -10.15 0.22
CA VAL A 105 1.21 -8.89 -0.47
C VAL A 105 2.64 -8.44 -0.19
N ASP A 106 3.30 -7.91 -1.22
CA ASP A 106 4.53 -7.14 -1.05
C ASP A 106 4.16 -5.73 -0.62
N ILE A 107 4.39 -5.40 0.65
CA ILE A 107 3.88 -4.16 1.25
C ILE A 107 4.51 -2.93 0.61
N ASN A 108 5.83 -2.94 0.42
CA ASN A 108 6.55 -1.75 -0.01
C ASN A 108 6.14 -1.39 -1.44
N GLU A 109 6.11 -2.39 -2.32
CA GLU A 109 5.73 -2.20 -3.71
C GLU A 109 4.23 -1.95 -3.89
N ALA A 110 3.37 -2.60 -3.10
CA ALA A 110 1.92 -2.36 -3.16
C ALA A 110 1.54 -0.93 -2.75
N ILE A 111 2.22 -0.36 -1.76
CA ILE A 111 2.03 1.05 -1.38
C ILE A 111 2.57 1.98 -2.47
N SER A 112 3.76 1.70 -3.00
CA SER A 112 4.40 2.47 -4.07
C SER A 112 3.54 2.53 -5.34
N SER A 113 2.95 1.40 -5.72
CA SER A 113 2.07 1.24 -6.89
C SER A 113 0.62 1.68 -6.67
N LYS A 114 0.26 2.09 -5.43
CA LYS A 114 -1.12 2.43 -5.02
C LYS A 114 -2.11 1.26 -5.08
N GLU A 115 -1.62 0.03 -5.11
CA GLU A 115 -2.45 -1.17 -4.88
C GLU A 115 -2.95 -1.25 -3.44
N LEU A 116 -2.17 -0.73 -2.49
CA LEU A 116 -2.57 -0.50 -1.10
C LEU A 116 -2.45 0.98 -0.74
N LEU A 117 -3.48 1.49 -0.08
CA LEU A 117 -3.63 2.88 0.36
C LEU A 117 -3.80 2.99 1.88
#